data_AF-B1N3W0-F1
#
_entry.id   AF-B1N3W0-F1
#
_cell.length_a   1.000
_cell.length_b   1.000
_cell.length_c   1.000
_cell.angle_alpha   90.00
_cell.angle_beta   90.00
_cell.angle_gamma   90.00
#
_symmetry.space_group_name_H-M   'P 1'
#
loop_
_entity.id
_entity.type
_entity.pdbx_description
1 polymer ?
#
loop_
_entity_poly.entity_id
_entity_poly.type
_entity_poly.pdbx_seq_one_letter_code
_entity_poly.pdbx_strand_id
1 'polypeptide(L)'
;MYFGKVTLPFDYPFRPPSIEMFTPSGRFKPNQKICISISNFHPETWSPSYNVFSVLMGLLSFMTGTDCGVGSFNDSDSKKRQYAKDSIRWNQGFKLFQDVFPEYC
;
A
#
# COMPACT_ATOMS: atom_id res chain seq x y z
N MET A 1 -5.30 2.92 -10.75
CA MET A 1 -5.81 2.98 -9.37
C MET A 1 -5.22 1.82 -8.59
N TYR A 2 -4.61 2.04 -7.43
CA TYR A 2 -3.99 0.97 -6.65
C TYR A 2 -4.79 0.72 -5.37
N PHE A 3 -5.30 -0.49 -5.24
CA PHE A 3 -6.10 -0.95 -4.11
C PHE A 3 -5.22 -1.73 -3.12
N GLY A 4 -5.47 -1.50 -1.84
CA GLY A 4 -4.71 -2.08 -0.73
C GLY A 4 -5.46 -1.92 0.58
N LYS A 5 -4.80 -2.26 1.67
CA LYS A 5 -5.38 -2.28 3.01
C LYS A 5 -4.39 -1.73 4.03
N VAL A 6 -4.89 -0.84 4.88
CA VAL A 6 -4.21 -0.40 6.10
C VAL A 6 -4.93 -1.06 7.27
N THR A 7 -4.22 -1.87 8.06
CA THR A 7 -4.77 -2.53 9.24
C THR A 7 -4.27 -1.84 10.49
N LEU A 8 -5.19 -1.22 11.23
CA LEU A 8 -4.89 -0.57 12.50
C LEU A 8 -4.78 -1.62 13.61
N PRO A 9 -3.78 -1.54 14.50
CA PRO A 9 -3.72 -2.40 15.67
C PRO A 9 -4.79 -1.99 16.70
N PHE A 10 -5.10 -2.88 17.65
CA PHE A 10 -6.11 -2.66 18.70
C PHE A 10 -5.83 -1.42 19.56
N ASP A 11 -4.57 -1.09 19.76
CA ASP A 11 -4.08 0.03 20.56
C ASP A 11 -3.62 1.22 19.68
N TYR A 12 -4.14 1.35 18.46
CA TYR A 12 -3.92 2.55 17.64
C TYR A 12 -4.43 3.81 18.40
N PRO A 13 -3.67 4.93 18.44
CA PRO A 13 -2.46 5.23 17.69
C PRO A 13 -1.13 4.95 18.44
N PHE A 14 -1.11 4.16 19.52
CA PHE A 14 0.12 3.86 20.27
C PHE A 14 1.05 2.88 19.54
N ARG A 15 0.51 2.09 18.59
CA ARG A 15 1.32 1.29 17.65
C ARG A 15 1.02 1.63 16.19
N PRO A 16 2.04 1.53 15.31
CA PRO A 16 1.88 1.75 13.88
C PRO A 16 0.99 0.70 13.19
N PRO A 17 0.35 1.04 12.07
CA PRO A 17 -0.44 0.09 11.28
C PRO A 17 0.43 -0.80 10.38
N SER A 18 -0.16 -1.89 9.89
CA SER A 18 0.42 -2.67 8.78
C SER A 18 -0.24 -2.32 7.45
N ILE A 19 0.55 -2.34 6.37
CA ILE A 19 0.10 -1.93 5.03
C ILE A 19 0.31 -3.09 4.05
N GLU A 20 -0.68 -3.35 3.21
CA GLU A 20 -0.63 -4.33 2.12
C GLU A 20 -1.19 -3.69 0.85
N MET A 21 -0.59 -4.01 -0.31
CA MET A 21 -1.16 -3.65 -1.61
C MET A 21 -1.66 -4.90 -2.30
N PHE A 22 -2.84 -4.83 -2.92
CA PHE A 22 -3.45 -5.97 -3.63
C PHE A 22 -3.27 -5.85 -5.14
N THR A 23 -3.35 -4.62 -5.66
CA THR A 23 -3.12 -4.36 -7.08
C THR A 23 -1.65 -4.53 -7.44
N PRO A 24 -1.30 -5.34 -8.46
CA PRO A 24 0.04 -5.35 -9.04
C PRO A 24 0.45 -3.94 -9.46
N SER A 25 1.63 -3.49 -9.02
CA SER A 25 2.15 -2.15 -9.29
C SER A 25 3.56 -2.14 -9.88
N GLY A 26 4.26 -3.28 -9.86
CA GLY A 26 5.70 -3.35 -10.16
C GLY A 26 6.59 -2.70 -9.08
N ARG A 27 6.00 -2.33 -7.94
CA ARG A 27 6.66 -1.70 -6.80
C ARG A 27 6.46 -2.46 -5.50
N PHE A 28 5.26 -2.99 -5.28
CA PHE A 28 4.91 -3.78 -4.10
C PHE A 28 4.41 -5.16 -4.50
N LYS A 29 4.87 -6.18 -3.79
CA LYS A 29 4.41 -7.56 -3.97
C LYS A 29 2.96 -7.65 -3.47
N PRO A 30 2.00 -8.10 -4.31
CA PRO A 30 0.61 -8.23 -3.89
C PRO A 30 0.44 -9.10 -2.65
N ASN A 31 -0.44 -8.70 -1.74
CA ASN A 31 -0.77 -9.41 -0.50
C ASN A 31 0.41 -9.65 0.45
N GLN A 32 1.48 -8.85 0.33
CA GLN A 32 2.60 -8.88 1.26
C GLN A 32 2.63 -7.59 2.08
N LYS A 33 2.96 -7.71 3.37
CA LYS A 33 3.20 -6.55 4.24
C LYS A 33 4.36 -5.71 3.70
N ILE A 34 4.14 -4.40 3.65
CA ILE A 34 5.10 -3.41 3.16
C ILE A 34 5.79 -2.78 4.37
N CYS A 35 7.12 -2.77 4.35
CA CYS A 35 7.94 -2.08 5.33
C CYS A 35 8.24 -0.64 4.86
N ILE A 36 7.74 0.34 5.60
CA ILE A 36 8.11 1.76 5.53
C ILE A 36 8.34 2.31 6.94
N SER A 37 8.99 3.47 7.05
CA SER A 37 9.38 4.11 8.33
C SER A 37 8.23 4.43 9.30
N ILE A 38 6.97 4.27 8.88
CA ILE A 38 5.77 4.51 9.70
C ILE A 38 4.83 3.29 9.73
N SER A 39 5.36 2.11 9.38
CA SER A 39 4.65 0.83 9.42
C SER A 39 5.01 0.02 10.67
N ASN A 40 4.29 -1.08 10.89
CA ASN A 40 4.52 -2.03 11.99
C ASN A 40 5.91 -2.71 12.01
N PHE A 41 6.74 -2.47 11.01
CA PHE A 41 8.14 -2.90 11.01
C PHE A 41 9.05 -1.97 11.81
N HIS A 42 8.65 -0.71 12.01
CA HIS A 42 9.45 0.32 12.67
C HIS A 42 8.66 1.01 13.80
N PRO A 43 8.30 0.28 14.88
CA PRO A 43 7.65 0.88 16.04
C PRO A 43 8.49 1.99 16.70
N GLU A 44 9.81 1.95 16.57
CA GLU A 44 10.76 2.91 17.12
C GLU A 44 10.70 4.30 16.48
N THR A 45 10.27 4.39 15.22
CA THR A 45 10.12 5.66 14.49
C THR A 45 8.66 6.14 14.44
N TRP A 46 7.73 5.39 15.02
CA TRP A 46 6.32 5.74 15.05
C TRP A 46 6.03 6.82 16.09
N SER A 47 5.28 7.84 15.69
CA SER A 47 4.70 8.82 16.60
C SER A 47 3.18 8.66 16.63
N PRO A 48 2.53 8.63 17.81
CA PRO A 48 1.06 8.64 17.92
C PRO A 48 0.37 9.86 17.28
N SER A 49 1.13 10.91 16.93
CA SER A 49 0.63 12.05 16.16
C SER A 49 0.42 11.75 14.67
N TYR A 50 0.99 10.65 14.15
CA TYR A 50 0.79 10.24 12.76
C TYR A 50 -0.60 9.61 12.59
N ASN A 51 -1.39 10.19 11.70
CA ASN A 51 -2.71 9.68 11.35
C ASN A 51 -2.65 8.82 10.07
N VAL A 52 -3.80 8.26 9.66
CA VAL A 52 -3.90 7.46 8.43
C VAL A 52 -3.44 8.24 7.19
N PHE A 53 -3.68 9.56 7.14
CA PHE A 53 -3.20 10.40 6.04
C PHE A 53 -1.67 10.44 5.98
N SER A 54 -0.98 10.63 7.11
CA SER A 54 0.50 10.54 7.18
C SER A 54 1.01 9.18 6.67
N VAL A 55 0.31 8.10 7.02
CA VAL A 55 0.63 6.74 6.56
C VAL A 55 0.52 6.61 5.04
N LEU A 56 -0.57 7.11 4.45
CA LEU A 56 -0.77 7.09 3.00
C LEU A 56 0.25 7.98 2.26
N MET A 57 0.61 9.14 2.82
CA MET A 57 1.65 10.00 2.26
C MET A 57 3.03 9.34 2.28
N GLY A 58 3.39 8.66 3.37
CA GLY A 58 4.62 7.88 3.45
C GLY A 58 4.66 6.72 2.46
N LEU A 59 3.54 6.01 2.31
CA LEU A 59 3.41 4.95 1.30
C LEU A 59 3.57 5.51 -0.13
N LEU A 60 2.95 6.65 -0.45
CA LEU A 60 3.08 7.29 -1.75
C LEU A 60 4.54 7.71 -2.02
N SER A 61 5.19 8.35 -1.05
CA SER A 61 6.60 8.74 -1.15
C SER A 61 7.49 7.54 -1.45
N PHE A 62 7.29 6.44 -0.72
CA PHE A 62 8.03 5.20 -0.93
C PHE A 62 7.71 4.57 -2.30
N MET A 63 6.45 4.63 -2.73
CA MET A 63 6.01 4.10 -4.02
C MET A 63 6.68 4.79 -5.20
N THR A 64 6.88 6.11 -5.11
CA THR A 64 7.53 6.92 -6.16
C THR A 64 9.06 6.94 -6.05
N GLY A 65 9.61 6.50 -4.91
CA GLY A 65 11.05 6.39 -4.69
C GLY A 65 11.66 5.10 -5.27
N THR A 66 12.96 4.95 -5.08
CA THR A 66 13.76 3.79 -5.54
C THR A 66 14.16 2.84 -4.41
N ASP A 67 13.84 3.17 -3.16
CA ASP A 67 14.22 2.41 -1.97
C ASP A 67 13.74 0.95 -2.02
N CYS A 68 14.52 0.04 -1.47
CA CYS A 68 14.16 -1.37 -1.38
C CYS A 68 13.99 -1.77 0.08
N GLY A 69 12.89 -2.45 0.37
CA GLY A 69 12.53 -2.98 1.68
C GLY A 69 11.56 -4.15 1.58
N VAL A 70 11.18 -4.72 2.72
CA VAL A 70 10.24 -5.86 2.78
C VAL A 70 8.93 -5.51 2.07
N GLY A 71 8.44 -6.45 1.25
CA GLY A 71 7.22 -6.29 0.46
C GLY A 71 7.39 -5.42 -0.79
N SER A 72 8.55 -4.81 -1.01
CA SER A 72 8.83 -4.01 -2.21
C SER A 72 9.79 -4.69 -3.17
N PHE A 73 9.73 -4.28 -4.43
CA PHE A 73 10.68 -4.62 -5.48
C PHE A 73 10.65 -3.51 -6.54
N ASN A 74 11.49 -3.60 -7.56
CA ASN A 74 11.51 -2.67 -8.68
C ASN A 74 11.44 -3.45 -9.99
N ASP A 75 10.31 -3.36 -10.67
CA ASP A 75 10.16 -3.82 -12.05
C ASP A 75 10.53 -2.72 -13.05
N SER A 76 10.60 -3.06 -14.34
CA SER A 76 10.86 -2.08 -15.39
C SER A 76 9.73 -1.07 -15.54
N ASP A 77 10.05 0.15 -15.98
CA ASP A 77 9.04 1.19 -16.21
C ASP A 77 7.98 0.77 -17.23
N SER A 78 8.36 -0.03 -18.23
CA SER A 78 7.43 -0.63 -19.18
C SER A 78 6.36 -1.47 -18.47
N LYS A 79 6.78 -2.36 -17.57
CA LYS A 79 5.85 -3.19 -16.78
C LYS A 79 5.05 -2.38 -15.77
N LYS A 80 5.64 -1.38 -15.10
CA LYS A 80 4.91 -0.46 -14.21
C LYS A 80 3.77 0.25 -14.97
N ARG A 81 4.03 0.73 -16.19
CA ARG A 81 3.01 1.34 -17.06
C ARG A 81 1.94 0.35 -17.48
N GLN A 82 2.31 -0.90 -17.76
CA GLN A 82 1.35 -1.96 -18.06
C GLN A 82 0.44 -2.24 -16.86
N TYR A 83 1.01 -2.48 -15.68
CA TYR A 83 0.25 -2.67 -14.44
C TYR A 83 -0.69 -1.50 -14.15
N ALA A 84 -0.25 -0.26 -14.38
CA ALA A 84 -1.09 0.92 -14.19
C ALA A 84 -2.33 0.90 -15.11
N LYS A 85 -2.17 0.53 -16.40
CA LYS A 85 -3.28 0.41 -17.36
C LYS A 85 -4.26 -0.69 -16.98
N ASP A 86 -3.76 -1.83 -16.52
CA ASP A 86 -4.58 -3.00 -16.19
C ASP A 86 -5.21 -2.90 -14.78
N SER A 87 -4.76 -1.95 -13.96
CA SER A 87 -5.07 -1.86 -12.52
C SER A 87 -6.56 -1.81 -12.19
N ILE A 88 -7.37 -1.06 -12.92
CA ILE A 88 -8.81 -0.93 -12.64
C ILE A 88 -9.51 -2.25 -12.94
N ARG A 89 -9.25 -2.84 -14.12
CA ARG A 89 -9.81 -4.14 -14.50
C ARG A 89 -9.42 -5.24 -13.51
N TRP A 90 -8.18 -5.22 -13.03
CA TRP A 90 -7.73 -6.12 -11.97
C TRP A 90 -8.55 -5.94 -10.69
N ASN A 91 -8.74 -4.69 -10.24
CA ASN A 91 -9.46 -4.38 -9.01
C ASN A 91 -10.95 -4.76 -9.08
N GLN A 92 -11.60 -4.58 -10.23
CA GLN A 92 -12.98 -5.00 -10.46
C GLN A 92 -13.18 -6.51 -10.28
N GLY A 93 -12.12 -7.33 -10.33
CA GLY A 93 -12.18 -8.76 -10.01
C GLY A 93 -12.36 -9.08 -8.51
N PHE A 94 -12.17 -8.11 -7.62
CA PHE A 94 -12.26 -8.32 -6.17
C PHE A 94 -13.64 -7.92 -5.66
N LYS A 95 -14.35 -8.86 -5.03
CA LYS A 95 -15.64 -8.57 -4.38
C LYS A 95 -15.54 -7.42 -3.38
N LEU A 96 -14.50 -7.40 -2.55
CA LEU A 96 -14.25 -6.32 -1.59
C LEU A 96 -14.07 -4.95 -2.26
N PHE A 97 -13.42 -4.90 -3.43
CA PHE A 97 -13.27 -3.64 -4.15
C PHE A 97 -14.63 -3.15 -4.68
N GLN A 98 -15.44 -4.05 -5.23
CA GLN A 98 -16.80 -3.73 -5.68
C GLN A 98 -17.69 -3.23 -4.54
N ASP A 99 -17.56 -3.82 -3.35
CA ASP A 99 -18.37 -3.45 -2.19
C ASP A 99 -17.96 -2.09 -1.60
N VAL A 100 -16.67 -1.73 -1.65
CA VAL A 100 -16.15 -0.48 -1.08
C VAL A 100 -16.13 0.68 -2.09
N PHE A 101 -15.98 0.37 -3.38
CA PHE A 101 -15.80 1.35 -4.47
C PHE A 101 -16.75 1.04 -5.66
N PRO A 102 -18.08 1.02 -5.45
CA PRO A 102 -19.05 0.63 -6.47
C PRO A 102 -19.06 1.55 -7.69
N GLU A 103 -18.67 2.82 -7.56
CA GLU A 103 -18.60 3.80 -8.64
C GLU A 103 -17.51 3.51 -9.69
N TYR A 104 -16.59 2.59 -9.39
CA TYR A 104 -15.52 2.15 -10.28
C TYR A 104 -15.79 0.77 -10.92
N CYS A 105 -16.98 0.20 -10.72
CA CYS A 105 -17.33 -1.16 -11.13
C CYS A 105 -18.41 -1.19 -12.22
#